data_AF-W2TEE1-F1
#
_entry.id   AF-W2TEE1-F1
#
_cell.length_a   1.000
_cell.length_b   1.000
_cell.length_c   1.000
_cell.angle_alpha   90.00
_cell.angle_beta   90.00
_cell.angle_gamma   90.00
#
_symmetry.space_group_name_H-M   'P 1'
#
loop_
_entity.id
_entity.type
_entity.pdbx_description
1 polymer ?
#
loop_
_entity_poly.entity_id
_entity_poly.type
_entity_poly.pdbx_seq_one_letter_code
_entity_poly.pdbx_strand_id
1 'polypeptide(L)'
;MNTTRVYCGLSCEESDETTIVTKKPQWNHQCSMFYTYNLERRRKDWYLWRSEACINTTISFDVSCGTYRDPRIFFYRNEHLFEYEDGEEDKGKLGQSPDLLRNS
;
A
#
# COMPACT_ATOMS: atom_id res chain seq x y z
N MET A 1 3.13 -6.68 -33.78
CA MET A 1 4.05 -7.64 -33.13
C MET A 1 3.39 -8.11 -31.84
N ASN A 2 3.34 -9.42 -31.61
CA ASN A 2 2.69 -9.98 -30.42
C ASN A 2 3.77 -10.18 -29.35
N THR A 3 3.77 -9.36 -28.29
CA THR A 3 4.78 -9.42 -27.23
C THR A 3 4.28 -10.31 -26.10
N THR A 4 4.96 -11.43 -25.85
CA THR A 4 4.64 -12.36 -24.76
C THR A 4 4.88 -11.70 -23.41
N ARG A 5 3.87 -11.73 -22.54
CA ARG A 5 3.94 -11.28 -21.13
C ARG A 5 3.67 -12.45 -20.19
N VAL A 6 4.52 -12.58 -19.17
CA VAL A 6 4.33 -13.50 -18.03
C VAL A 6 3.86 -12.67 -16.83
N TYR A 7 2.90 -13.20 -16.07
CA TYR A 7 2.27 -12.50 -14.96
C TYR A 7 2.52 -13.23 -13.65
N CYS A 8 2.90 -12.48 -12.61
CA CYS A 8 2.95 -12.93 -11.22
C CYS A 8 1.85 -12.22 -10.43
N GLY A 9 0.98 -12.99 -9.77
CA GLY A 9 0.00 -12.43 -8.84
C GLY A 9 0.68 -11.87 -7.60
N LEU A 10 0.24 -10.70 -7.13
CA LEU A 10 0.83 -10.01 -5.99
C LEU A 10 0.06 -10.24 -4.69
N SER A 11 -1.12 -10.87 -4.77
CA SER A 11 -2.00 -11.05 -3.61
C SER A 11 -2.32 -9.72 -2.91
N CYS A 12 -2.37 -8.63 -3.67
CA CYS A 12 -2.86 -7.32 -3.24
C CYS A 12 -4.37 -7.24 -3.51
N GLU A 13 -5.10 -8.28 -3.11
CA GLU A 13 -6.54 -8.38 -3.32
C GLU A 13 -7.26 -7.21 -2.65
N GLU A 14 -8.25 -6.63 -3.34
CA GLU A 14 -9.03 -5.49 -2.85
C GLU A 14 -8.22 -4.19 -2.62
N SER A 15 -6.93 -4.17 -2.94
CA SER A 15 -6.11 -2.96 -2.90
C SER A 15 -6.47 -2.04 -4.06
N ASP A 16 -6.75 -0.77 -3.77
CA ASP A 16 -7.15 0.17 -4.81
C ASP A 16 -5.99 0.57 -5.72
N GLU A 17 -4.81 0.66 -5.12
CA GLU A 17 -3.55 0.95 -5.79
C GLU A 17 -2.48 -0.08 -5.39
N THR A 18 -1.45 -0.21 -6.21
CA THR A 18 -0.25 -0.99 -5.89
C THR A 18 0.92 -0.31 -6.58
N THR A 19 2.07 -0.27 -5.91
CA THR A 19 3.24 0.45 -6.41
C THR A 19 4.48 -0.43 -6.35
N ILE A 20 5.34 -0.30 -7.36
CA ILE A 20 6.68 -0.89 -7.33
C ILE A 20 7.57 0.11 -6.60
N VAL A 21 8.03 -0.25 -5.40
CA VAL A 21 8.85 0.60 -4.54
C VAL A 21 10.28 0.65 -5.06
N THR A 22 10.85 -0.51 -5.39
CA THR A 22 12.22 -0.58 -5.92
C THR A 22 12.46 -1.87 -6.71
N LYS A 23 13.42 -1.80 -7.63
CA LYS A 23 13.90 -2.92 -8.44
C LYS A 23 15.35 -3.21 -8.05
N LYS A 24 15.70 -4.47 -7.78
CA LYS A 24 17.04 -4.87 -7.35
C LYS A 24 17.60 -5.97 -8.29
N PRO A 25 18.77 -5.76 -8.93
CA PRO A 25 19.56 -4.53 -8.91
C PRO A 25 18.93 -3.39 -9.73
N GLN A 26 19.09 -2.15 -9.25
CA GLN A 26 18.54 -0.95 -9.89
C GLN A 26 19.07 -0.74 -11.32
N TRP A 27 20.36 -1.01 -11.51
CA TRP A 27 21.10 -0.80 -12.77
C TRP A 27 20.86 -1.90 -13.84
N ASN A 28 19.91 -2.80 -13.63
CA ASN A 28 19.57 -3.79 -14.66
C ASN A 28 18.85 -3.14 -15.86
N HIS A 29 19.49 -3.13 -17.02
CA HIS A 29 18.93 -2.55 -18.26
C HIS A 29 17.98 -3.47 -19.02
N GLN A 30 17.96 -4.78 -18.69
CA GLN A 30 17.06 -5.74 -19.32
C GLN A 30 15.60 -5.55 -18.84
N CYS A 31 15.43 -5.01 -17.64
CA CYS A 31 14.14 -4.71 -17.03
C CYS A 31 13.95 -3.20 -16.86
N SER A 32 13.25 -2.60 -17.82
CA SER A 32 12.77 -1.21 -17.81
C SER A 32 11.26 -1.15 -17.54
N MET A 33 10.86 -0.30 -16.58
CA MET A 33 9.45 -0.13 -16.17
C MET A 33 8.63 0.40 -17.33
N PHE A 34 7.36 0.03 -17.42
CA PHE A 34 6.42 0.34 -18.52
C PHE A 34 6.72 -0.35 -19.85
N TYR A 35 7.99 -0.70 -20.13
CA TYR A 35 8.39 -1.35 -21.39
C TYR A 35 8.43 -2.88 -21.26
N THR A 36 9.14 -3.37 -20.24
CA THR A 36 9.45 -4.79 -20.08
C THR A 36 8.91 -5.37 -18.79
N TYR A 37 8.47 -4.52 -17.85
CA TYR A 37 7.67 -4.90 -16.71
C TYR A 37 6.78 -3.76 -16.27
N ASN A 38 5.63 -4.06 -15.68
CA ASN A 38 4.83 -3.10 -14.93
C ASN A 38 3.77 -3.83 -14.09
N LEU A 39 2.99 -3.07 -13.34
CA LEU A 39 1.77 -3.53 -12.70
C LEU A 39 0.59 -3.46 -13.67
N GLU A 40 -0.32 -4.43 -13.57
CA GLU A 40 -1.59 -4.45 -14.27
C GLU A 40 -2.67 -4.99 -13.33
N ARG A 41 -3.74 -4.21 -13.15
CA ARG A 41 -4.90 -4.66 -12.38
C ARG A 41 -5.74 -5.61 -13.21
N ARG A 42 -6.04 -6.80 -12.67
CA ARG A 42 -6.93 -7.78 -13.31
C ARG A 42 -7.96 -8.28 -12.31
N ARG A 43 -9.23 -8.00 -12.60
CA ARG A 43 -10.37 -8.32 -11.73
C ARG A 43 -10.15 -7.76 -10.32
N LYS A 44 -9.76 -8.60 -9.36
CA LYS A 44 -9.65 -8.29 -7.94
C LYS A 44 -8.22 -8.14 -7.42
N ASP A 45 -7.23 -8.49 -8.22
CA ASP A 45 -5.82 -8.50 -7.80
C ASP A 45 -4.95 -7.71 -8.77
N TRP A 46 -3.76 -7.38 -8.30
CA TRP A 46 -2.68 -6.76 -9.04
C TRP A 46 -1.67 -7.82 -9.48
N TYR A 47 -1.18 -7.64 -10.70
CA TYR A 47 -0.20 -8.53 -11.28
C TYR A 47 1.02 -7.73 -11.70
N LEU A 48 2.20 -8.22 -11.33
CA LEU A 48 3.44 -7.80 -11.95
C LEU A 48 3.62 -8.60 -13.24
N TRP A 49 3.64 -7.93 -14.38
CA TRP A 49 3.96 -8.57 -15.64
C TRP A 49 5.40 -8.30 -16.06
N ARG A 50 5.99 -9.25 -16.79
CA ARG A 50 7.32 -9.16 -17.41
C ARG A 50 7.25 -9.62 -18.86
N SER A 51 8.05 -9.03 -19.74
CA SER A 51 8.19 -9.43 -21.15
C SER A 51 9.65 -9.52 -21.58
N GLU A 52 9.88 -10.11 -22.76
CA GLU A 52 11.19 -10.15 -23.42
C GLU A 52 12.29 -10.76 -22.52
N ALA A 53 13.53 -10.29 -22.67
CA ALA A 53 14.67 -10.71 -21.85
C ALA A 53 14.45 -10.46 -20.35
N CYS A 54 13.57 -9.51 -19.99
CA CYS A 54 13.22 -9.32 -18.60
C CYS A 54 12.59 -10.58 -18.00
N ILE A 55 11.90 -11.47 -18.73
CA ILE A 55 11.30 -12.70 -18.18
C ILE A 55 12.35 -13.59 -17.49
N ASN A 56 13.51 -13.79 -18.11
CA ASN A 56 14.55 -14.73 -17.65
C ASN A 56 15.64 -14.07 -16.79
N THR A 57 15.51 -12.76 -16.54
CA THR A 57 16.50 -12.02 -15.75
C THR A 57 16.33 -12.35 -14.26
N THR A 58 17.42 -12.57 -13.53
CA THR A 58 17.35 -12.69 -12.06
C THR A 58 17.26 -11.29 -11.45
N ILE A 59 16.10 -10.94 -10.91
CA ILE A 59 15.79 -9.59 -10.40
C ILE A 59 14.71 -9.69 -9.32
N SER A 60 14.72 -8.77 -8.38
CA SER A 60 13.72 -8.65 -7.31
C SER A 60 12.99 -7.33 -7.41
N PHE A 61 11.72 -7.33 -7.06
CA PHE A 61 10.88 -6.15 -7.01
C PHE A 61 10.30 -6.06 -5.59
N ASP A 62 10.53 -4.95 -4.92
CA ASP A 62 9.82 -4.64 -3.69
C ASP A 62 8.54 -3.93 -4.09
N VAL A 63 7.40 -4.46 -3.67
CA VAL A 63 6.06 -4.00 -4.07
C VAL A 63 5.28 -3.65 -2.81
N SER A 64 4.56 -2.53 -2.85
CA SER A 64 3.67 -2.10 -1.78
C SER A 64 2.22 -2.17 -2.26
N CYS A 65 1.37 -2.89 -1.53
CA CYS A 65 -0.07 -2.84 -1.71
C CYS A 65 -0.61 -1.59 -0.97
N GLY A 66 -1.50 -0.84 -1.62
CA GLY A 66 -2.21 0.27 -1.00
C GLY A 66 -3.32 -0.17 -0.03
N THR A 67 -4.20 0.77 0.29
CA THR A 67 -5.34 0.52 1.18
C THR A 67 -6.45 -0.26 0.50
N TYR A 68 -7.30 -0.90 1.31
CA TYR A 68 -8.52 -1.55 0.84
C TYR A 68 -9.44 -0.55 0.14
N ARG A 69 -10.04 -0.98 -0.97
CA ARG A 69 -11.03 -0.23 -1.73
C ARG A 69 -12.26 0.19 -0.94
N ASP A 70 -12.66 -0.63 0.03
CA ASP A 70 -13.75 -0.30 0.95
C ASP A 70 -13.15 0.34 2.21
N PRO A 71 -13.36 1.65 2.45
CA PRO A 71 -12.86 2.32 3.65
C PRO A 71 -13.34 1.63 4.93
N ARG A 72 -14.54 1.03 4.93
CA ARG A 72 -15.08 0.31 6.10
C ARG A 72 -14.23 -0.88 6.48
N ILE A 73 -13.68 -1.60 5.50
CA ILE A 73 -12.77 -2.72 5.73
C ILE A 73 -11.44 -2.21 6.28
N PHE A 74 -10.94 -1.09 5.76
CA PHE A 74 -9.72 -0.47 6.29
C PHE A 74 -9.90 -0.08 7.77
N PHE A 75 -10.99 0.61 8.11
CA PHE A 75 -11.28 0.98 9.51
C PHE A 75 -11.39 -0.26 10.40
N TYR A 76 -12.20 -1.24 10.01
CA TYR A 76 -12.41 -2.45 10.82
C TYR A 76 -11.12 -3.26 11.05
N ARG A 77 -10.23 -3.34 10.05
CA ARG A 77 -8.96 -4.08 10.17
C ARG A 77 -7.86 -3.28 10.89
N ASN A 78 -8.01 -1.97 11.03
CA ASN A 78 -6.99 -1.09 11.58
C ASN A 78 -7.54 -0.20 12.70
N GLU A 79 -8.49 -0.71 13.49
CA GLU A 79 -9.11 0.03 14.59
C GLU A 79 -8.07 0.60 15.58
N HIS A 80 -7.01 -0.18 15.84
CA HIS A 80 -5.86 0.21 16.67
C HIS A 80 -5.14 1.49 16.23
N LEU A 81 -5.23 1.90 14.95
CA LEU A 81 -4.64 3.16 14.48
C LEU A 81 -5.41 4.40 14.96
N PHE A 82 -6.62 4.21 15.48
CA PHE A 82 -7.52 5.28 15.93
C PHE A 82 -7.75 5.25 17.43
N GLU A 83 -7.08 4.36 18.15
CA GLU A 83 -7.07 4.36 19.60
C GLU A 83 -6.26 5.56 20.08
N TYR A 84 -6.80 6.32 21.04
CA TYR A 84 -6.04 7.36 21.69
C TYR A 84 -5.00 6.68 22.58
N GLU A 85 -3.72 7.02 22.41
CA GLU A 85 -2.75 6.74 23.45
C GLU A 85 -3.18 7.58 24.66
N ASP A 86 -3.66 6.91 25.71
CA ASP A 86 -3.95 7.54 26.99
C ASP A 86 -2.66 8.23 27.43
N GLY A 87 -2.57 9.54 27.18
CA GLY A 87 -1.37 10.30 27.44
C GLY A 87 -0.95 10.08 28.88
N GLU A 88 0.31 9.70 29.09
CA GLU A 88 0.89 9.70 30.43
C GLU A 88 0.55 11.05 31.06
N GLU A 89 -0.31 11.02 32.09
CA GLU A 89 -0.76 12.20 32.82
C GLU A 89 0.46 12.92 33.40
N ASP A 90 0.99 13.91 32.69
CA ASP A 90 1.94 14.84 33.26
C ASP A 90 1.18 15.70 34.27
N LYS A 91 1.31 15.35 35.56
CA LYS A 91 0.60 16.01 36.68
C LYS A 91 1.15 17.42 36.88
N GLY A 92 0.67 18.35 36.06
CA GLY A 92 1.10 19.74 36.07
C GLY A 92 -0.05 20.72 35.87
N LYS A 93 -0.68 21.13 36.98
CA LYS A 93 -1.32 22.44 37.23
C LYS A 93 -1.87 23.22 36.02
N LEU A 94 -3.19 23.44 35.99
CA LEU A 94 -3.86 24.71 36.36
C LEU A 94 -5.32 24.65 35.84
N GLY A 95 -6.26 25.11 36.67
CA GLY A 95 -7.67 24.77 36.55
C GLY A 95 -8.53 25.54 35.52
N GLN A 96 -9.83 25.24 35.66
CA GLN A 96 -11.04 25.82 35.08
C GLN A 96 -11.55 25.23 33.74
N SER A 97 -12.47 24.27 33.90
CA SER A 97 -13.47 23.84 32.92
C SER A 97 -14.50 24.97 32.69
N PRO A 98 -14.77 25.40 31.45
CA PRO A 98 -15.92 26.24 31.14
C PRO A 98 -17.06 25.34 30.68
N ASP A 99 -17.96 24.92 31.58
CA ASP A 99 -19.32 24.47 31.23
C ASP A 99 -20.18 24.26 32.48
N LEU A 100 -20.68 25.37 33.03
CA LEU A 100 -21.93 25.39 33.81
C LEU A 100 -22.86 26.44 33.20
N LEU A 101 -23.42 26.08 32.04
CA LEU A 101 -24.62 26.71 31.49
C LEU A 101 -25.64 25.62 31.17
N ARG A 102 -26.30 25.09 32.21
CA ARG A 102 -27.68 24.62 32.12
C ARG A 102 -28.28 24.39 33.50
N ASN A 103 -29.32 25.18 33.78
CA ASN A 103 -30.40 24.95 34.74
C ASN A 103 -30.06 25.12 36.23
N SER A 104 -30.23 26.35 36.74
CA SER A 104 -31.26 26.67 37.75
C SER A 104 -31.41 28.18 37.97
#